data_AF-A0A416I3N5-F1
#
_entry.id   AF-A0A416I3N5-F1
#
_cell.length_a   1.000
_cell.length_b   1.000
_cell.length_c   1.000
_cell.angle_alpha   90.00
_cell.angle_beta   90.00
_cell.angle_gamma   90.00
#
_symmetry.space_group_name_H-M   'P 1'
#
loop_
_entity.id
_entity.type
_entity.pdbx_description
1 polymer ?
#
loop_
_entity_poly.entity_id
_entity_poly.type
_entity_poly.pdbx_seq_one_letter_code
_entity_poly.pdbx_strand_id
1 'polypeptide(L)'
;MSIVSGYKKFKKYILTSSGFQLVSHWTKANTLEFDDGKTAQAKLGAIDGISSSRESNSDKIAASTALVSELNSDLGGNHFGHTVDGRPGWKDGADTVHPFKSGEIAAENKINNSTAISIQLPDGITEGIIVVNVISTMNKTLEIQLDCESELLSSCITMPDENRIMNNSIFTIKAATSQTITAAFKNSYGNAYTSGSIFLLI
;
A
#
# COMPACT_ATOMS: atom_id res chain seq x y z
N MET A 1 -74.43 10.29 8.42
CA MET A 1 -73.96 9.06 7.75
C MET A 1 -72.68 9.39 6.99
N SER A 2 -71.55 8.81 7.37
CA SER A 2 -70.30 8.93 6.60
C SER A 2 -69.88 7.51 6.23
N ILE A 3 -69.92 7.20 4.94
CA ILE A 3 -69.35 5.96 4.44
C ILE A 3 -67.86 6.25 4.24
N VAL A 4 -67.03 5.73 5.15
CA VAL A 4 -65.59 5.64 4.94
C VAL A 4 -65.44 4.71 3.74
N SER A 5 -65.07 5.25 2.58
CA SER A 5 -64.98 4.45 1.35
C SER A 5 -63.87 3.41 1.51
N GLY A 6 -64.27 2.18 1.86
CA GLY A 6 -63.37 1.05 1.99
C GLY A 6 -62.65 0.79 0.67
N TYR A 7 -61.33 0.67 0.72
CA TYR A 7 -60.53 0.20 -0.39
C TYR A 7 -60.99 -1.20 -0.81
N LYS A 8 -61.51 -1.35 -2.04
CA LYS A 8 -61.95 -2.63 -2.60
C LYS A 8 -60.83 -3.21 -3.46
N LYS A 9 -60.35 -4.42 -3.13
CA LYS A 9 -59.31 -5.12 -3.88
C LYS A 9 -59.93 -5.75 -5.13
N PHE A 10 -59.52 -5.30 -6.32
CA PHE A 10 -59.96 -5.86 -7.60
C PHE A 10 -58.88 -6.78 -8.17
N LYS A 11 -59.28 -7.94 -8.69
CA LYS A 11 -58.42 -8.85 -9.46
C LYS A 11 -58.59 -8.53 -10.94
N LYS A 12 -57.49 -8.26 -11.66
CA LYS A 12 -57.53 -7.99 -13.10
C LYS A 12 -57.40 -9.29 -13.88
N TYR A 13 -58.41 -9.61 -14.67
CA TYR A 13 -58.41 -10.76 -15.56
C TYR A 13 -58.32 -10.29 -17.01
N ILE A 14 -57.58 -11.03 -17.85
CA ILE A 14 -57.61 -10.87 -19.32
C ILE A 14 -58.31 -12.09 -19.90
N LEU A 15 -59.19 -11.90 -20.87
CA LEU A 15 -59.79 -13.00 -21.61
C LEU A 15 -58.79 -13.52 -22.65
N THR A 16 -58.47 -14.81 -22.60
CA THR A 16 -57.67 -15.52 -23.61
C THR A 16 -58.53 -16.60 -24.28
N SER A 17 -57.99 -17.27 -25.31
CA SER A 17 -58.66 -18.41 -25.97
C SER A 17 -58.97 -19.58 -25.01
N SER A 18 -58.29 -19.63 -23.86
CA SER A 18 -58.50 -20.61 -22.80
C SER A 18 -59.36 -20.09 -21.63
N GLY A 19 -59.96 -18.90 -21.75
CA GLY A 19 -60.80 -18.28 -20.73
C GLY A 19 -60.14 -17.11 -19.99
N PHE A 20 -60.72 -16.71 -18.85
CA PHE A 20 -60.21 -15.58 -18.05
C PHE A 20 -58.95 -15.99 -17.27
N GLN A 21 -57.84 -15.33 -17.56
CA GLN A 21 -56.58 -15.52 -16.85
C GLN A 21 -56.30 -14.34 -15.93
N LEU A 22 -56.00 -14.64 -14.66
CA LEU A 22 -55.55 -13.64 -13.70
C LEU A 22 -54.17 -13.16 -14.14
N VAL A 23 -54.00 -11.85 -14.24
CA VAL A 23 -52.71 -11.25 -14.59
C VAL A 23 -52.23 -10.32 -13.51
N SER A 24 -50.94 -10.43 -13.20
CA SER A 24 -50.25 -9.48 -12.34
C SER A 24 -49.77 -8.32 -13.21
N HIS A 25 -50.15 -7.08 -12.88
CA HIS A 25 -49.60 -5.87 -13.52
C HIS A 25 -48.49 -5.30 -12.65
N TRP A 26 -47.29 -5.25 -13.20
CA TRP A 26 -46.08 -4.81 -12.51
C TRP A 26 -45.73 -3.44 -13.07
N THR A 27 -46.17 -2.37 -12.40
CA THR A 27 -45.98 -1.00 -12.92
C THR A 27 -44.81 -0.29 -12.25
N LYS A 28 -44.47 -0.69 -11.01
CA LYS A 28 -43.40 -0.09 -10.20
C LYS A 28 -42.74 -1.13 -9.30
N ALA A 29 -41.48 -0.92 -8.95
CA ALA A 29 -40.73 -1.82 -8.07
C ALA A 29 -41.32 -1.95 -6.64
N ASN A 30 -42.09 -0.96 -6.19
CA ASN A 30 -42.77 -1.00 -4.89
C ASN A 30 -44.07 -1.83 -4.88
N THR A 31 -44.57 -2.26 -6.05
CA THR A 31 -45.77 -3.12 -6.17
C THR A 31 -45.44 -4.61 -6.34
N LEU A 32 -44.15 -4.91 -6.41
CA LEU A 32 -43.59 -6.24 -6.62
C LEU A 32 -43.07 -6.72 -5.28
N GLU A 33 -43.66 -7.77 -4.72
CA GLU A 33 -43.29 -8.36 -3.43
C GLU A 33 -42.61 -9.71 -3.69
N PHE A 34 -41.48 -9.94 -3.04
CA PHE A 34 -40.81 -11.24 -3.01
C PHE A 34 -41.41 -12.12 -1.90
N ASP A 35 -41.14 -13.42 -1.93
CA ASP A 35 -41.70 -14.40 -0.97
C ASP A 35 -41.40 -14.11 0.51
N ASP A 36 -40.41 -13.26 0.79
CA ASP A 36 -40.06 -12.82 2.15
C ASP A 36 -40.84 -11.56 2.61
N GLY A 37 -41.86 -11.15 1.87
CA GLY A 37 -42.71 -10.00 2.20
C GLY A 37 -42.08 -8.64 1.90
N LYS A 38 -40.90 -8.60 1.27
CA LYS A 38 -40.20 -7.35 0.92
C LYS A 38 -40.44 -6.99 -0.53
N THR A 39 -40.51 -5.68 -0.81
CA THR A 39 -40.69 -5.19 -2.18
C THR A 39 -39.41 -5.25 -3.00
N ALA A 40 -39.51 -5.26 -4.33
CA ALA A 40 -38.36 -5.15 -5.21
C ALA A 40 -37.60 -3.84 -5.03
N GLN A 41 -38.30 -2.75 -4.70
CA GLN A 41 -37.65 -1.50 -4.33
C GLN A 41 -36.80 -1.63 -3.06
N ALA A 42 -37.29 -2.35 -2.05
CA ALA A 42 -36.54 -2.55 -0.80
C ALA A 42 -35.30 -3.45 -0.98
N LYS A 43 -35.32 -4.37 -1.95
CA LYS A 43 -34.19 -5.30 -2.20
C LYS A 43 -33.20 -4.84 -3.25
N LEU A 44 -33.68 -4.25 -4.34
CA LEU A 44 -32.88 -3.92 -5.52
C LEU A 44 -32.95 -2.43 -5.88
N GLY A 45 -33.90 -1.68 -5.31
CA GLY A 45 -34.17 -0.30 -5.71
C GLY A 45 -33.11 0.72 -5.29
N ALA A 46 -32.13 0.33 -4.48
CA ALA A 46 -30.96 1.15 -4.16
C ALA A 46 -29.80 0.93 -5.15
N ILE A 47 -29.91 -0.05 -6.06
CA ILE A 47 -28.90 -0.36 -7.07
C ILE A 47 -29.30 0.33 -8.37
N ASP A 48 -28.52 1.31 -8.80
CA ASP A 48 -28.75 2.11 -10.01
C ASP A 48 -28.34 1.35 -11.29
N GLY A 49 -27.47 0.33 -11.16
CA GLY A 49 -27.07 -0.51 -12.29
C GLY A 49 -25.98 -1.53 -11.95
N ILE A 50 -25.58 -2.29 -12.97
CA ILE A 50 -24.43 -3.22 -12.95
C ILE A 50 -23.36 -2.64 -13.87
N SER A 51 -22.11 -2.58 -13.42
CA SER A 51 -21.00 -2.04 -14.20
C SER A 51 -19.79 -2.97 -14.21
N SER A 52 -19.04 -2.92 -15.32
CA SER A 52 -17.70 -3.51 -15.46
C SER A 52 -16.59 -2.47 -15.39
N SER A 53 -16.89 -1.23 -15.01
CA SER A 53 -15.88 -0.18 -14.84
C SER A 53 -15.05 -0.42 -13.58
N ARG A 54 -13.72 -0.37 -13.73
CA ARG A 54 -12.74 -0.43 -12.62
C ARG A 54 -12.72 0.85 -11.78
N GLU A 55 -13.21 1.95 -12.35
CA GLU A 55 -13.13 3.28 -11.76
C GLU A 55 -14.43 3.68 -11.05
N SER A 56 -15.43 2.79 -10.99
CA SER A 56 -16.69 3.10 -10.33
C SER A 56 -16.48 3.18 -8.81
N ASN A 57 -16.80 4.32 -8.21
CA ASN A 57 -16.74 4.56 -6.77
C ASN A 57 -18.12 4.78 -6.14
N SER A 58 -19.20 4.43 -6.86
CA SER A 58 -20.57 4.58 -6.37
C SER A 58 -20.99 3.38 -5.54
N ASP A 59 -21.55 3.63 -4.36
CA ASP A 59 -22.20 2.65 -3.50
C ASP A 59 -23.51 2.08 -4.06
N LYS A 60 -24.02 2.66 -5.15
CA LYS A 60 -25.26 2.25 -5.83
C LYS A 60 -25.03 1.42 -7.08
N ILE A 61 -23.78 1.12 -7.45
CA ILE A 61 -23.47 0.29 -8.62
C ILE A 61 -23.00 -1.07 -8.15
N ALA A 62 -23.63 -2.13 -8.66
CA ALA A 62 -23.16 -3.48 -8.45
C ALA A 62 -22.02 -3.82 -9.43
N ALA A 63 -20.99 -4.51 -8.95
CA ALA A 63 -19.94 -5.03 -9.82
C ALA A 63 -20.46 -6.18 -10.69
N SER A 64 -20.12 -6.18 -11.97
CA SER A 64 -20.41 -7.31 -12.85
C SER A 64 -19.52 -8.51 -12.50
N THR A 65 -20.04 -9.73 -12.71
CA THR A 65 -19.25 -10.95 -12.51
C THR A 65 -18.04 -11.03 -13.44
N ALA A 66 -18.13 -10.43 -14.63
CA ALA A 66 -17.00 -10.29 -15.54
C ALA A 66 -15.86 -9.46 -14.94
N LEU A 67 -16.16 -8.28 -14.37
CA LEU A 67 -15.16 -7.45 -13.69
C LEU A 67 -14.54 -8.17 -12.49
N VAL A 68 -15.35 -8.86 -11.69
CA VAL A 68 -14.83 -9.65 -10.55
C VAL A 68 -13.90 -10.77 -11.03
N SER A 69 -14.25 -11.43 -12.14
CA SER A 69 -13.40 -12.47 -12.75
C SER A 69 -12.09 -11.91 -13.30
N GLU A 70 -12.13 -10.74 -13.95
CA GLU A 70 -10.93 -10.05 -14.44
C GLU A 70 -10.01 -9.65 -13.30
N LEU A 71 -10.53 -9.01 -12.24
CA LEU A 71 -9.73 -8.63 -11.07
C LEU A 71 -9.09 -9.85 -10.40
N ASN A 72 -9.82 -10.96 -10.31
CA ASN A 72 -9.28 -12.19 -9.77
C ASN A 72 -8.20 -12.81 -10.67
N SER A 73 -8.34 -12.67 -12.00
CA SER A 73 -7.34 -13.11 -12.98
C SER A 73 -6.09 -12.23 -12.97
N ASP A 74 -6.23 -10.91 -12.85
CA ASP A 74 -5.12 -9.96 -12.78
C ASP A 74 -4.23 -10.20 -11.55
N LEU A 75 -4.86 -10.57 -10.44
CA LEU A 75 -4.14 -10.98 -9.23
C LEU A 75 -3.49 -12.36 -9.39
N GLY A 76 -3.78 -13.13 -10.43
CA GLY A 76 -3.22 -14.46 -10.66
C GLY A 76 -3.54 -15.46 -9.55
N GLY A 77 -4.65 -15.24 -8.82
CA GLY A 77 -4.99 -16.00 -7.62
C GLY A 77 -4.20 -15.61 -6.36
N ASN A 78 -3.36 -14.56 -6.41
CA ASN A 78 -2.64 -14.09 -5.24
C ASN A 78 -3.57 -13.43 -4.23
N HIS A 79 -3.24 -13.58 -2.95
CA HIS A 79 -3.98 -13.01 -1.83
C HIS A 79 -3.02 -12.21 -0.93
N PHE A 80 -3.51 -11.09 -0.37
CA PHE A 80 -2.78 -10.33 0.64
C PHE A 80 -3.34 -10.62 2.04
N GLY A 81 -2.50 -10.46 3.06
CA GLY A 81 -2.90 -10.67 4.45
C GLY A 81 -1.91 -10.10 5.44
N HIS A 82 -2.10 -10.47 6.71
CA HIS A 82 -1.19 -10.14 7.80
C HIS A 82 -0.56 -11.40 8.36
N THR A 83 0.75 -11.37 8.63
CA THR A 83 1.43 -12.41 9.41
C THR A 83 0.89 -12.46 10.84
N VAL A 84 1.27 -13.49 11.60
CA VAL A 84 0.92 -13.61 13.04
C VAL A 84 1.34 -12.37 13.84
N ASP A 85 2.43 -11.73 13.43
CA ASP A 85 2.97 -10.51 14.06
C ASP A 85 2.34 -9.21 13.51
N GLY A 86 1.31 -9.31 12.66
CA GLY A 86 0.59 -8.17 12.09
C GLY A 86 1.24 -7.52 10.85
N ARG A 87 2.35 -8.05 10.35
CA ARG A 87 3.04 -7.46 9.18
C ARG A 87 2.29 -7.77 7.88
N PRO A 88 2.17 -6.81 6.94
CA PRO A 88 1.55 -7.08 5.66
C PRO A 88 2.38 -8.08 4.84
N GLY A 89 1.70 -8.95 4.09
CA GLY A 89 2.35 -9.96 3.28
C GLY A 89 1.46 -10.53 2.18
N TRP A 90 2.03 -11.46 1.42
CA TRP A 90 1.38 -12.20 0.35
C TRP A 90 1.19 -13.67 0.73
N LYS A 91 0.21 -14.32 0.13
CA LYS A 91 -0.13 -15.72 0.36
C LYS A 91 0.02 -16.49 -0.95
N ASP A 92 0.63 -17.67 -0.91
CA ASP A 92 0.66 -18.70 -1.96
C ASP A 92 -0.24 -19.90 -1.64
N GLY A 93 -1.07 -19.79 -0.60
CA GLY A 93 -1.97 -20.83 -0.13
C GLY A 93 -2.88 -20.34 1.01
N ALA A 94 -3.57 -21.27 1.67
CA ALA A 94 -4.58 -20.94 2.68
C ALA A 94 -3.99 -20.30 3.95
N ASP A 95 -2.93 -20.90 4.51
CA ASP A 95 -2.53 -20.65 5.90
C ASP A 95 -1.32 -19.73 6.06
N THR A 96 -0.32 -19.80 5.17
CA THR A 96 0.93 -19.04 5.33
C THR A 96 0.84 -17.67 4.65
N VAL A 97 1.06 -16.60 5.43
CA VAL A 97 1.33 -15.26 4.93
C VAL A 97 2.83 -15.03 4.96
N HIS A 98 3.44 -14.83 3.79
CA HIS A 98 4.83 -14.43 3.64
C HIS A 98 4.91 -12.90 3.74
N PRO A 99 5.59 -12.32 4.73
CA PRO A 99 5.70 -10.87 4.83
C PRO A 99 6.32 -10.28 3.57
N PHE A 100 5.85 -9.11 3.14
CA PHE A 100 6.58 -8.36 2.11
C PHE A 100 7.98 -8.07 2.64
N LYS A 101 9.00 -8.21 1.78
CA LYS A 101 10.36 -7.81 2.15
C LYS A 101 10.35 -6.31 2.44
N SER A 102 10.43 -5.93 3.71
CA SER A 102 10.98 -4.64 4.11
C SER A 102 12.48 -4.69 3.85
N GLY A 103 13.10 -3.64 3.31
CA GLY A 103 14.56 -3.60 3.16
C GLY A 103 15.22 -4.01 4.47
N GLU A 104 16.04 -5.05 4.42
CA GLU A 104 16.64 -5.64 5.62
C GLU A 104 17.91 -4.86 5.96
N ILE A 105 18.05 -4.45 7.23
CA ILE A 105 19.31 -3.87 7.69
C ILE A 105 20.31 -5.01 7.81
N ALA A 106 21.15 -5.15 6.80
CA ALA A 106 22.16 -6.20 6.71
C ALA A 106 23.39 -5.90 7.59
N ALA A 107 23.67 -4.62 7.84
CA ALA A 107 24.72 -4.18 8.76
C ALA A 107 24.41 -2.78 9.29
N GLU A 108 24.75 -2.53 10.56
CA GLU A 108 24.65 -1.21 11.19
C GLU A 108 25.89 -0.95 12.05
N ASN A 109 26.36 0.29 12.04
CA ASN A 109 27.28 0.80 13.05
C ASN A 109 26.83 2.17 13.53
N LYS A 110 27.02 2.46 14.82
CA LYS A 110 26.76 3.76 15.45
C LYS A 110 28.02 4.25 16.12
N ILE A 111 28.34 5.53 15.93
CA ILE A 111 29.50 6.15 16.58
C ILE A 111 29.14 7.48 17.21
N ASN A 112 29.93 7.83 18.21
CA ASN A 112 29.91 9.14 18.84
C ASN A 112 31.28 9.80 18.63
N ASN A 113 31.25 11.09 18.28
CA ASN A 113 32.44 11.94 18.20
C ASN A 113 33.62 11.30 17.45
N SER A 114 33.43 11.04 16.16
CA SER A 114 34.40 10.32 15.31
C SER A 114 34.46 10.92 13.91
N THR A 115 35.59 10.73 13.22
CA THR A 115 35.84 11.31 11.88
C THR A 115 35.48 10.38 10.73
N ALA A 116 35.16 9.12 11.03
CA ALA A 116 34.71 8.14 10.06
C ALA A 116 33.84 7.09 10.72
N ILE A 117 32.95 6.49 9.95
CA ILE A 117 32.15 5.33 10.35
C ILE A 117 32.33 4.20 9.36
N SER A 118 32.49 2.96 9.84
CA SER A 118 32.68 1.81 8.97
C SER A 118 31.69 0.69 9.28
N ILE A 119 31.27 -0.03 8.25
CA ILE A 119 30.53 -1.30 8.37
C ILE A 119 31.23 -2.38 7.56
N GLN A 120 31.12 -3.62 8.03
CA GLN A 120 31.46 -4.79 7.25
C GLN A 120 30.23 -5.25 6.48
N LEU A 121 30.38 -5.44 5.17
CA LEU A 121 29.36 -6.07 4.35
C LEU A 121 29.32 -7.57 4.71
N PRO A 122 28.12 -8.14 4.91
CA PRO A 122 27.98 -9.59 5.01
C PRO A 122 28.43 -10.29 3.72
N ASP A 123 28.89 -11.53 3.86
CA ASP A 123 29.26 -12.36 2.71
C ASP A 123 28.07 -12.56 1.76
N GLY A 124 28.33 -12.48 0.45
CA GLY A 124 27.31 -12.70 -0.59
C GLY A 124 26.44 -11.49 -0.94
N ILE A 125 26.63 -10.33 -0.30
CA ILE A 125 25.98 -9.08 -0.73
C ILE A 125 26.74 -8.49 -1.92
N THR A 126 26.05 -8.38 -3.06
CA THR A 126 26.60 -7.81 -4.31
C THR A 126 26.04 -6.43 -4.67
N GLU A 127 24.88 -6.08 -4.11
CA GLU A 127 24.23 -4.79 -4.31
C GLU A 127 23.52 -4.38 -3.01
N GLY A 128 23.43 -3.07 -2.77
CA GLY A 128 22.74 -2.55 -1.60
C GLY A 128 22.66 -1.03 -1.58
N ILE A 129 21.91 -0.51 -0.61
CA ILE A 129 21.80 0.92 -0.35
C ILE A 129 22.51 1.22 0.97
N ILE A 130 23.45 2.15 0.94
CA ILE A 130 24.08 2.68 2.15
C ILE A 130 23.39 3.97 2.54
N VAL A 131 22.96 4.00 3.79
CA VAL A 131 22.42 5.21 4.40
C VAL A 131 23.38 5.65 5.48
N VAL A 132 23.94 6.85 5.34
CA VAL A 132 24.78 7.49 6.35
C VAL A 132 23.99 8.62 7.00
N ASN A 133 23.65 8.44 8.26
CA ASN A 133 23.01 9.45 9.09
C ASN A 133 24.07 10.16 9.90
N VAL A 134 24.13 11.48 9.78
CA VAL A 134 25.10 12.30 10.51
C VAL A 134 24.37 13.31 11.39
N ILE A 135 24.83 13.37 12.63
CA ILE A 135 24.52 14.39 13.63
C ILE A 135 25.79 15.20 13.82
N SER A 136 25.75 16.45 13.37
CA SER A 136 26.84 17.40 13.55
C SER A 136 26.34 18.64 14.29
N THR A 137 27.22 19.23 15.09
CA THR A 137 27.00 20.47 15.86
C THR A 137 27.72 21.67 15.24
N MET A 138 28.18 21.56 13.98
CA MET A 138 28.97 22.60 13.30
C MET A 138 28.18 23.24 12.15
N ASN A 139 28.04 24.56 12.17
CA ASN A 139 27.30 25.38 11.19
C ASN A 139 28.04 25.55 9.84
N LYS A 140 28.37 24.45 9.14
CA LYS A 140 29.02 24.49 7.81
C LYS A 140 28.68 23.28 6.95
N THR A 141 29.06 23.36 5.68
CA THR A 141 29.05 22.25 4.73
C THR A 141 29.88 21.07 5.24
N LEU A 142 29.26 19.89 5.28
CA LEU A 142 29.89 18.61 5.56
C LEU A 142 29.98 17.81 4.26
N GLU A 143 31.17 17.30 3.95
CA GLU A 143 31.37 16.33 2.90
C GLU A 143 31.44 14.93 3.50
N ILE A 144 30.63 14.01 2.97
CA ILE A 144 30.64 12.59 3.28
C ILE A 144 31.25 11.88 2.07
N GLN A 145 32.40 11.25 2.28
CA GLN A 145 33.06 10.44 1.25
C GLN A 145 32.93 8.98 1.64
N LEU A 146 32.27 8.20 0.79
CA LEU A 146 32.28 6.75 0.87
C LEU A 146 33.44 6.21 0.04
N ASP A 147 34.30 5.45 0.71
CA ASP A 147 35.35 4.68 0.06
C ASP A 147 34.88 3.23 -0.06
N CYS A 148 34.76 2.78 -1.30
CA CYS A 148 34.50 1.40 -1.71
C CYS A 148 35.49 1.13 -2.86
N GLU A 149 36.27 0.04 -2.80
CA GLU A 149 37.56 -0.21 -3.47
C GLU A 149 37.77 0.22 -4.95
N SER A 150 36.74 0.64 -5.69
CA SER A 150 36.81 1.10 -7.07
C SER A 150 36.14 2.44 -7.38
N GLU A 151 35.32 2.99 -6.48
CA GLU A 151 34.60 4.26 -6.71
C GLU A 151 34.53 5.09 -5.43
N LEU A 152 35.07 6.31 -5.48
CA LEU A 152 34.84 7.31 -4.46
C LEU A 152 33.49 7.97 -4.71
N LEU A 153 32.50 7.68 -3.86
CA LEU A 153 31.20 8.34 -3.91
C LEU A 153 31.17 9.45 -2.85
N SER A 154 30.96 10.69 -3.28
CA SER A 154 30.90 11.84 -2.39
C SER A 154 29.51 12.47 -2.38
N SER A 155 28.98 12.75 -1.19
CA SER A 155 27.77 13.56 -0.99
C SER A 155 28.13 14.78 -0.14
N CYS A 156 27.57 15.92 -0.50
CA CYS A 156 27.79 17.18 0.20
C CYS A 156 26.48 17.60 0.87
N ILE A 157 26.54 17.83 2.18
CA ILE A 157 25.39 18.27 2.98
C ILE A 157 25.68 19.69 3.45
N THR A 158 24.84 20.64 3.04
CA THR A 158 24.84 21.99 3.61
C THR A 158 23.88 22.03 4.79
N MET A 159 24.42 22.26 5.98
CA MET A 159 23.62 22.35 7.20
C MET A 159 23.16 23.80 7.41
N PRO A 160 21.86 24.09 7.58
CA PRO A 160 21.41 25.41 8.02
C PRO A 160 21.96 25.75 9.42
N ASP A 161 21.98 27.03 9.77
CA ASP A 161 22.67 27.61 10.94
C ASP A 161 22.17 27.16 12.33
N GLU A 162 21.37 26.11 12.42
CA GLU A 162 20.77 25.62 13.66
C GLU A 162 21.53 24.45 14.29
N ASN A 163 21.60 24.48 15.62
CA ASN A 163 22.58 23.82 16.48
C ASN A 163 22.62 22.27 16.47
N ARG A 164 21.74 21.61 15.71
CA ARG A 164 21.72 20.14 15.58
C ARG A 164 20.82 19.68 14.45
N ILE A 165 21.39 19.13 13.39
CA ILE A 165 20.63 18.61 12.26
C ILE A 165 20.95 17.15 12.06
N MET A 166 19.91 16.32 11.98
CA MET A 166 20.02 14.95 11.46
C MET A 166 19.86 15.04 9.94
N ASN A 167 20.93 14.75 9.21
CA ASN A 167 20.87 14.64 7.76
C ASN A 167 21.25 13.23 7.34
N ASN A 168 20.56 12.74 6.31
CA ASN A 168 20.78 11.43 5.73
C ASN A 168 21.39 11.62 4.34
N SER A 169 22.56 11.04 4.11
CA SER A 169 23.06 10.83 2.75
C SER A 169 22.81 9.40 2.35
N ILE A 170 22.20 9.22 1.18
CA ILE A 170 21.88 7.93 0.60
C ILE A 170 22.83 7.69 -0.57
N PHE A 171 23.47 6.54 -0.57
CA PHE A 171 24.36 6.12 -1.63
C PHE A 171 23.96 4.73 -2.10
N THR A 172 23.86 4.55 -3.41
CA THR A 172 23.66 3.22 -3.99
C THR A 172 25.02 2.62 -4.28
N ILE A 173 25.23 1.38 -3.85
CA ILE A 173 26.47 0.67 -4.10
C ILE A 173 26.23 -0.60 -4.91
N LYS A 174 27.18 -0.92 -5.78
CA LYS A 174 27.39 -2.24 -6.34
C LYS A 174 28.70 -2.75 -5.75
N ALA A 175 28.63 -3.37 -4.58
CA ALA A 175 29.83 -3.79 -3.87
C ALA A 175 30.22 -5.21 -4.29
N ALA A 176 31.52 -5.47 -4.44
CA ALA A 176 32.02 -6.84 -4.48
C ALA A 176 32.02 -7.42 -3.05
N THR A 177 31.89 -8.74 -2.95
CA THR A 177 31.65 -9.50 -1.72
C THR A 177 32.65 -9.21 -0.60
N SER A 178 32.15 -9.15 0.65
CA SER A 178 32.90 -9.10 1.92
C SER A 178 33.93 -7.95 2.03
N GLN A 179 33.43 -6.72 2.15
CA GLN A 179 34.25 -5.52 2.24
C GLN A 179 33.90 -4.64 3.44
N THR A 180 34.88 -3.86 3.89
CA THR A 180 34.65 -2.75 4.81
C THR A 180 34.29 -1.50 4.03
N ILE A 181 33.11 -0.94 4.26
CA ILE A 181 32.77 0.37 3.72
C ILE A 181 32.96 1.42 4.80
N THR A 182 33.68 2.48 4.45
CA THR A 182 33.98 3.57 5.37
C THR A 182 33.43 4.89 4.82
N ALA A 183 32.60 5.58 5.61
CA ALA A 183 32.22 6.95 5.37
C ALA A 183 33.12 7.88 6.17
N ALA A 184 33.93 8.68 5.50
CA ALA A 184 34.75 9.71 6.11
C ALA A 184 34.01 11.06 6.13
N PHE A 185 34.17 11.81 7.22
CA PHE A 185 33.51 13.09 7.46
C PHE A 185 34.51 14.23 7.36
N LYS A 186 34.30 15.16 6.42
CA LYS A 186 35.19 16.31 6.16
C LYS A 186 34.42 17.63 6.18
N ASN A 187 35.08 18.69 6.62
CA ASN A 187 34.60 20.07 6.53
C ASN A 187 35.72 20.96 5.93
N SER A 188 35.46 22.28 5.84
CA SER A 188 36.43 23.24 5.29
C SER A 188 37.77 23.34 6.04
N TYR A 189 37.89 22.73 7.22
CA TYR A 189 39.09 22.72 8.07
C TYR A 189 39.77 21.33 8.13
N GLY A 190 39.26 20.33 7.40
CA GLY A 190 39.77 18.95 7.41
C GLY A 190 38.76 17.95 7.99
N ASN A 191 39.23 16.99 8.79
CA ASN A 191 38.37 15.95 9.36
C ASN A 191 37.36 16.56 10.35
N ALA A 192 36.09 16.18 10.22
CA ALA A 192 35.02 16.62 11.08
C ALA A 192 34.63 15.50 12.06
N TYR A 193 34.62 15.79 13.36
CA TYR A 193 34.08 14.87 14.35
C TYR A 193 32.57 14.98 14.38
N THR A 194 31.89 13.86 14.15
CA THR A 194 30.44 13.78 14.13
C THR A 194 29.96 12.59 14.95
N SER A 195 28.68 12.58 15.29
CA SER A 195 28.01 11.39 15.80
C SER A 195 27.01 10.93 14.76
N GLY A 196 26.71 9.64 14.69
CA GLY A 196 25.86 9.17 13.61
C GLY A 196 25.82 7.67 13.49
N SER A 197 25.24 7.22 12.39
CA SER A 197 25.05 5.81 12.10
C SER A 197 25.14 5.56 10.60
N ILE A 198 25.64 4.38 10.23
CA ILE A 198 25.66 3.90 8.85
C ILE A 198 24.90 2.59 8.80
N PHE A 199 24.09 2.41 7.77
CA PHE A 199 23.29 1.23 7.52
C PHE A 199 23.52 0.72 6.12
N LEU A 200 23.49 -0.60 5.98
CA LEU A 200 23.33 -1.29 4.70
C LEU A 200 21.91 -1.85 4.62
N LEU A 201 21.17 -1.48 3.59
CA LEU A 201 19.85 -2.02 3.26
C LEU A 201 19.97 -2.93 2.03
N ILE A 202 19.39 -4.13 2.10
CA ILE A 202 19.32 -5.14 1.03
C ILE A 202 17.87 -5.55 0.72
#